data_AF-A0A9D8Q1U2-F1
#
_entry.id   AF-A0A9D8Q1U2-F1
#
_cell.length_a   1.000
_cell.length_b   1.000
_cell.length_c   1.000
_cell.angle_alpha   90.00
_cell.angle_beta   90.00
_cell.angle_gamma   90.00
#
_symmetry.space_group_name_H-M   'P 1'
#
loop_
_entity.id
_entity.type
_entity.pdbx_description
1 polymer ?
#
loop_
_entity_poly.entity_id
_entity_poly.type
_entity_poly.pdbx_seq_one_letter_code
_entity_poly.pdbx_strand_id
1 'polypeptide(L)'
;MTPVFRFAPSPNGELHLGHAYSALTDFALCRAAGGRFLLRMEDIDPQRCRPEYEAQIYADLAWLGIEWEEPVRRQSDHMADYVRATDRLCERGLVYPSFMSRSEIAARVTATSPRDPDGAPLYPGNEGEMDEAVAAGEPHVLRLRMAEAAAMAGPLSWTETGEGPAGEHGTVAADPAIWGDFVVARREVPTSYHLAVVVDDALQGVTHVVRGRDLFHATAAHMLLQRLLGLPTPVYHHHRLVTDAAGRKLAKSSRDTSLRSLREAGVTVAEVKRMVGVEA
;
A
#
# COMPACT_ATOMS: atom_id res chain seq x y z
N MET A 1 2.59 -19.22 -16.74
CA MET A 1 1.56 -18.16 -16.68
C MET A 1 2.27 -16.83 -16.92
N THR A 2 1.70 -15.91 -17.69
CA THR A 2 2.34 -14.61 -17.97
C THR A 2 2.42 -13.78 -16.69
N PRO A 3 3.60 -13.24 -16.32
CA PRO A 3 3.72 -12.35 -15.17
C PRO A 3 2.81 -11.12 -15.30
N VAL A 4 2.24 -10.69 -14.19
CA VAL A 4 1.41 -9.48 -14.07
C VAL A 4 2.01 -8.56 -13.00
N PHE A 5 2.27 -7.32 -13.40
CA PHE A 5 2.81 -6.22 -12.60
C PHE A 5 1.77 -5.10 -12.49
N ARG A 6 1.92 -4.19 -11.52
CA ARG A 6 1.04 -3.03 -11.41
C ARG A 6 1.69 -1.80 -10.78
N PHE A 7 1.48 -0.66 -11.41
CA PHE A 7 1.69 0.62 -10.74
C PHE A 7 0.37 1.09 -10.11
N ALA A 8 0.40 1.41 -8.80
CA ALA A 8 -0.81 1.66 -8.02
C ALA A 8 -0.77 3.00 -7.25
N PRO A 9 -0.81 4.16 -7.93
CA PRO A 9 -0.77 5.47 -7.27
C PRO A 9 -2.13 5.88 -6.68
N SER A 10 -2.10 6.66 -5.58
CA SER A 10 -3.29 7.39 -5.10
C SER A 10 -3.38 8.78 -5.76
N PRO A 11 -4.53 9.17 -6.34
CA PRO A 11 -4.72 10.47 -6.99
C PRO A 11 -4.98 11.61 -5.99
N ASN A 12 -4.07 11.80 -5.02
CA ASN A 12 -4.18 12.80 -3.95
C ASN A 12 -3.05 13.86 -3.97
N GLY A 13 -2.34 13.96 -5.08
CA GLY A 13 -1.28 14.92 -5.34
C GLY A 13 -0.61 14.63 -6.67
N GLU A 14 0.23 15.56 -7.14
CA GLU A 14 1.01 15.36 -8.36
C GLU A 14 2.10 14.28 -8.16
N LEU A 15 2.43 13.56 -9.23
CA LEU A 15 3.57 12.64 -9.22
C LEU A 15 4.89 13.42 -9.15
N HIS A 16 5.90 12.80 -8.56
CA HIS A 16 7.24 13.37 -8.39
C HIS A 16 8.29 12.32 -8.77
N LEU A 17 9.59 12.68 -8.73
CA LEU A 17 10.69 11.79 -9.15
C LEU A 17 10.68 10.41 -8.46
N GLY A 18 10.35 10.32 -7.16
CA GLY A 18 10.15 9.04 -6.49
C GLY A 18 9.07 8.14 -7.13
N HIS A 19 7.96 8.72 -7.59
CA HIS A 19 6.91 7.98 -8.32
C HIS A 19 7.38 7.58 -9.72
N ALA A 20 8.09 8.47 -10.43
CA ALA A 20 8.69 8.13 -11.73
C ALA A 20 9.67 6.96 -11.60
N TYR A 21 10.54 6.98 -10.59
CA TYR A 21 11.47 5.88 -10.31
C TYR A 21 10.73 4.56 -10.09
N SER A 22 9.69 4.58 -9.26
CA SER A 22 8.88 3.40 -8.98
C SER A 22 8.21 2.85 -10.23
N ALA A 23 7.50 3.70 -10.98
CA ALA A 23 6.79 3.31 -12.19
C ALA A 23 7.74 2.83 -13.31
N LEU A 24 8.88 3.50 -13.51
CA LEU A 24 9.88 3.11 -14.51
C LEU A 24 10.55 1.78 -14.14
N THR A 25 10.86 1.56 -12.86
CA THR A 25 11.45 0.30 -12.39
C THR A 25 10.48 -0.86 -12.56
N ASP A 26 9.23 -0.66 -12.16
CA ASP A 26 8.16 -1.65 -12.31
C ASP A 26 7.92 -2.01 -13.78
N PHE A 27 7.81 -1.00 -14.65
CA PHE A 27 7.63 -1.21 -16.08
C PHE A 27 8.83 -1.90 -16.73
N ALA A 28 10.06 -1.52 -16.37
CA ALA A 28 11.27 -2.17 -16.89
C ALA A 28 11.32 -3.67 -16.52
N LEU A 29 11.02 -4.01 -15.26
CA LEU A 29 10.95 -5.40 -14.81
C LEU A 29 9.84 -6.17 -15.52
N CYS A 30 8.67 -5.56 -15.71
CA CYS A 30 7.58 -6.14 -16.47
C CYS A 30 7.99 -6.44 -17.91
N ARG A 31 8.64 -5.50 -18.60
CA ARG A 31 9.11 -5.67 -19.98
C ARG A 31 10.18 -6.77 -20.09
N ALA A 32 11.13 -6.80 -19.16
CA ALA A 32 12.16 -7.84 -19.11
C ALA A 32 11.56 -9.24 -18.90
N ALA A 33 10.47 -9.34 -18.13
CA ALA A 33 9.76 -10.58 -17.87
C ALA A 33 8.74 -10.96 -18.96
N GLY A 34 8.55 -10.13 -20.00
CA GLY A 34 7.47 -10.33 -21.00
C GLY A 34 6.08 -10.32 -20.36
N GLY A 35 5.90 -9.53 -19.30
CA GLY A 35 4.69 -9.49 -18.48
C GLY A 35 3.63 -8.51 -18.97
N ARG A 36 2.49 -8.54 -18.26
CA ARG A 36 1.37 -7.61 -18.37
C ARG A 36 1.54 -6.50 -17.34
N PHE A 37 1.30 -5.26 -17.76
CA PHE A 37 1.46 -4.09 -16.90
C PHE A 37 0.11 -3.41 -16.64
N LEU A 38 -0.30 -3.36 -15.38
CA LEU A 38 -1.56 -2.77 -14.97
C LEU A 38 -1.35 -1.40 -14.33
N LEU A 39 -2.38 -0.56 -14.44
CA LEU A 39 -2.52 0.67 -13.67
C LEU A 39 -3.75 0.54 -12.76
N ARG A 40 -3.60 0.93 -11.49
CA ARG A 40 -4.70 0.94 -10.51
C ARG A 40 -4.70 2.26 -9.73
N MET A 41 -5.85 2.93 -9.64
CA MET A 41 -6.01 4.10 -8.79
C MET A 41 -6.37 3.67 -7.38
N GLU A 42 -5.48 3.94 -6.42
CA GLU A 42 -5.71 3.67 -5.00
C GLU A 42 -6.45 4.84 -4.33
N ASP A 43 -7.73 4.95 -4.65
CA ASP A 43 -8.60 6.10 -4.37
C ASP A 43 -9.69 5.81 -3.32
N ILE A 44 -9.41 4.92 -2.36
CA ILE A 44 -10.34 4.54 -1.29
C ILE A 44 -10.79 5.70 -0.38
N ASP A 45 -10.01 6.79 -0.33
CA ASP A 45 -10.35 8.01 0.41
C ASP A 45 -10.77 9.12 -0.58
N PRO A 46 -12.08 9.26 -0.89
CA PRO A 46 -12.56 10.23 -1.87
C PRO A 46 -12.34 11.68 -1.42
N GLN A 47 -12.18 11.94 -0.11
CA GLN A 47 -11.95 13.29 0.39
C GLN A 47 -10.54 13.80 0.05
N ARG A 48 -9.58 12.88 -0.09
CA ARG A 48 -8.20 13.19 -0.49
C ARG A 48 -7.97 13.07 -1.99
N CYS A 49 -8.80 12.32 -2.70
CA CYS A 49 -8.63 12.06 -4.12
C CYS A 49 -9.29 13.15 -4.97
N ARG A 50 -8.67 13.48 -6.10
CA ARG A 50 -9.15 14.51 -7.02
C ARG A 50 -9.03 14.06 -8.48
N PRO A 51 -10.08 14.24 -9.31
CA PRO A 51 -10.04 13.85 -10.72
C PRO A 51 -8.89 14.50 -11.51
N GLU A 52 -8.50 15.73 -11.17
CA GLU A 52 -7.38 16.41 -11.82
C GLU A 52 -6.03 15.73 -11.56
N TYR A 53 -5.83 15.09 -10.41
CA TYR A 53 -4.62 14.32 -10.13
C TYR A 53 -4.64 12.98 -10.85
N GLU A 54 -5.80 12.34 -10.99
CA GLU A 54 -5.94 11.12 -11.80
C GLU A 54 -5.60 11.39 -13.28
N ALA A 55 -6.20 12.43 -13.87
CA ALA A 55 -5.88 12.83 -15.24
C ALA A 55 -4.40 13.16 -15.43
N GLN A 56 -3.79 13.81 -14.42
CA GLN A 56 -2.36 14.11 -14.43
C GLN A 56 -1.49 12.86 -14.33
N ILE A 57 -1.87 11.85 -13.54
CA ILE A 57 -1.17 10.56 -13.47
C ILE A 57 -1.11 9.92 -14.86
N TYR A 58 -2.22 9.88 -15.60
CA TYR A 58 -2.23 9.35 -16.98
C TYR A 58 -1.28 10.14 -17.89
N ALA A 59 -1.34 11.48 -17.85
CA ALA A 59 -0.47 12.33 -18.66
C ALA A 59 1.02 12.15 -18.33
N ASP A 60 1.36 11.98 -17.06
CA ASP A 60 2.74 11.77 -16.61
C ASP A 60 3.28 10.40 -17.00
N LEU A 61 2.49 9.33 -16.84
CA LEU A 61 2.91 7.99 -17.24
C LEU A 61 3.07 7.88 -18.76
N ALA A 62 2.14 8.45 -19.53
CA ALA A 62 2.24 8.51 -20.99
C ALA A 62 3.47 9.32 -21.43
N TRP A 63 3.75 10.45 -20.78
CA TRP A 63 4.95 11.24 -21.04
C TRP A 63 6.24 10.48 -20.73
N LEU A 64 6.27 9.67 -19.66
CA LEU A 64 7.40 8.79 -19.35
C LEU A 64 7.55 7.61 -20.33
N GLY A 65 6.62 7.41 -21.26
CA GLY A 65 6.61 6.28 -22.20
C GLY A 65 6.20 4.96 -21.56
N ILE A 66 5.42 5.01 -20.48
CA ILE A 66 4.88 3.83 -19.80
C ILE A 66 3.51 3.51 -20.38
N GLU A 67 3.35 2.30 -20.90
CA GLU A 67 2.08 1.79 -21.41
C GLU A 67 1.47 0.83 -20.39
N TRP A 68 0.15 0.84 -20.25
CA TRP A 68 -0.59 -0.03 -19.32
C TRP A 68 -1.83 -0.61 -20.01
N GLU A 69 -2.34 -1.71 -19.46
CA GLU A 69 -3.59 -2.31 -19.93
C GLU A 69 -4.82 -1.52 -19.48
N GLU A 70 -5.82 -1.44 -20.37
CA GLU A 70 -7.14 -0.90 -20.07
C GLU A 70 -8.19 -2.01 -19.91
N PRO A 71 -9.26 -1.80 -19.11
CA PRO A 71 -9.53 -0.59 -18.34
C PRO A 71 -8.71 -0.48 -17.04
N VAL A 72 -8.42 0.75 -16.63
CA VAL A 72 -7.81 1.05 -15.33
C VAL A 72 -8.81 0.75 -14.20
N ARG A 73 -8.36 0.03 -13.17
CA ARG A 73 -9.17 -0.22 -11.97
C ARG A 73 -9.11 0.97 -11.03
N ARG A 74 -10.25 1.46 -10.55
CA ARG A 74 -10.34 2.42 -9.43
C ARG A 74 -10.91 1.71 -8.21
N GLN A 75 -10.25 1.80 -7.07
CA GLN A 75 -10.69 1.10 -5.86
C GLN A 75 -12.07 1.59 -5.38
N SER A 76 -12.36 2.88 -5.57
CA SER A 76 -13.67 3.48 -5.25
C SER A 76 -14.85 2.79 -5.96
N ASP A 77 -14.65 2.27 -7.17
CA ASP A 77 -15.67 1.55 -7.95
C ASP A 77 -15.92 0.11 -7.43
N HIS A 78 -15.12 -0.37 -6.47
CA HIS A 78 -15.07 -1.78 -6.07
C HIS A 78 -15.21 -2.02 -4.56
N MET A 79 -15.81 -1.08 -3.82
CA MET A 79 -15.99 -1.18 -2.37
C MET A 79 -16.68 -2.46 -1.89
N ALA A 80 -17.60 -3.00 -2.70
CA ALA A 80 -18.28 -4.27 -2.39
C ALA A 80 -17.30 -5.46 -2.30
N ASP A 81 -16.19 -5.46 -3.02
CA ASP A 81 -15.17 -6.52 -2.95
C ASP A 81 -14.47 -6.52 -1.59
N TYR A 82 -14.22 -5.33 -1.04
CA TYR A 82 -13.56 -5.16 0.26
C TYR A 82 -14.50 -5.43 1.43
N VAL A 83 -15.79 -5.08 1.30
CA VAL A 83 -16.82 -5.49 2.27
C VAL A 83 -16.84 -7.01 2.40
N ARG A 84 -16.94 -7.75 1.29
CA ARG A 84 -16.91 -9.22 1.32
C ARG A 84 -15.64 -9.79 1.93
N ALA A 85 -14.49 -9.17 1.69
CA ALA A 85 -13.25 -9.59 2.32
C ALA A 85 -13.25 -9.36 3.84
N THR A 86 -13.78 -8.22 4.28
CA THR A 86 -13.95 -7.89 5.70
C THR A 86 -14.92 -8.86 6.38
N ASP A 87 -16.06 -9.14 5.75
CA ASP A 87 -17.07 -10.07 6.26
C ASP A 87 -16.48 -11.46 6.52
N ARG A 88 -15.65 -11.98 5.61
CA ARG A 88 -14.95 -13.26 5.82
C ARG A 88 -14.01 -13.24 7.03
N LEU A 89 -13.41 -12.10 7.35
CA LEU A 89 -12.58 -11.99 8.57
C LEU A 89 -13.46 -11.91 9.83
N CYS A 90 -14.59 -11.22 9.75
CA CYS A 90 -15.60 -11.15 10.81
C CYS A 90 -16.19 -12.53 11.13
N GLU A 91 -16.60 -13.30 10.11
CA GLU A 91 -17.13 -14.67 10.23
C GLU A 91 -16.15 -15.62 10.93
N ARG A 92 -14.85 -15.35 10.81
CA ARG A 92 -13.77 -16.12 11.44
C ARG A 92 -13.39 -15.60 12.83
N GLY A 93 -14.10 -14.59 13.35
CA GLY A 93 -13.84 -13.98 14.65
C GLY A 93 -12.53 -13.20 14.73
N LEU A 94 -11.93 -12.84 13.60
CA LEU A 94 -10.60 -12.21 13.54
C LEU A 94 -10.65 -10.69 13.56
N VAL A 95 -11.84 -10.10 13.55
CA VAL A 95 -12.04 -8.65 13.49
C VAL A 95 -12.95 -8.23 14.62
N TYR A 96 -12.70 -7.06 15.18
CA TYR A 96 -13.50 -6.50 16.26
C TYR A 96 -13.66 -4.98 16.10
N PRO A 97 -14.77 -4.41 16.60
CA PRO A 97 -14.99 -2.97 16.58
C PRO A 97 -14.14 -2.27 17.63
N SER A 98 -13.66 -1.07 17.31
CA SER A 98 -12.90 -0.18 18.18
C SER A 98 -13.41 1.26 18.03
N PHE A 99 -13.67 1.91 19.16
CA PHE A 99 -14.36 3.19 19.25
C PHE A 99 -13.41 4.32 19.64
N MET A 100 -12.25 3.97 20.22
CA MET A 100 -11.22 4.94 20.59
C MET A 100 -10.82 5.85 19.41
N SER A 101 -10.98 7.14 19.64
CA SER A 101 -10.45 8.19 18.80
C SER A 101 -8.92 8.20 18.79
N ARG A 102 -8.33 8.85 17.79
CA ARG A 102 -6.88 9.06 17.74
C ARG A 102 -6.34 9.80 18.96
N SER A 103 -7.10 10.75 19.51
CA SER A 103 -6.73 11.49 20.73
C SER A 103 -6.71 10.60 21.96
N GLU A 104 -7.67 9.69 22.10
CA GLU A 104 -7.71 8.75 23.23
C GLU A 104 -6.58 7.72 23.15
N ILE A 105 -6.28 7.21 21.95
CA ILE A 105 -5.11 6.36 21.72
C ILE A 105 -3.84 7.14 22.11
N ALA A 106 -3.69 8.38 21.65
CA ALA A 106 -2.54 9.22 21.96
C ALA A 106 -2.37 9.48 23.48
N ALA A 107 -3.48 9.60 24.22
CA ALA A 107 -3.46 9.79 25.66
C ALA A 107 -3.07 8.54 26.45
N ARG A 108 -3.25 7.34 25.86
CA ARG A 108 -2.93 6.04 26.49
C ARG A 108 -1.53 5.55 26.16
N VAL A 109 -0.83 6.18 25.21
CA VAL A 109 0.51 5.75 24.76
C VAL A 109 1.58 6.64 25.36
N THR A 110 2.68 6.03 25.75
CA THR A 110 3.87 6.68 26.29
C THR A 110 4.98 6.78 25.25
N ALA A 111 6.06 7.51 25.56
CA ALA A 111 7.26 7.54 24.71
C ALA A 111 7.90 6.15 24.52
N THR A 112 7.68 5.22 25.46
CA THR A 112 8.20 3.85 25.45
C THR A 112 7.22 2.82 24.88
N SER A 113 6.00 3.25 24.52
CA SER A 113 5.02 2.33 23.94
C SER A 113 5.51 1.81 22.57
N PRO A 114 5.27 0.53 22.26
CA PRO A 114 5.60 -0.03 20.96
C PRO A 114 4.98 0.78 19.82
N ARG A 115 5.69 0.84 18.70
CA ARG A 115 5.27 1.54 17.49
C ARG A 115 5.29 0.59 16.30
N ASP A 116 4.38 0.81 15.37
CA ASP A 116 4.41 0.15 14.08
C ASP A 116 5.60 0.67 13.25
N PRO A 117 5.91 0.02 12.12
CA PRO A 117 6.99 0.43 11.22
C PRO A 117 6.84 1.85 10.65
N ASP A 118 5.62 2.39 10.61
CA ASP A 118 5.34 3.77 10.18
C ASP A 118 5.52 4.80 11.32
N GLY A 119 5.85 4.32 12.53
CA GLY A 119 6.08 5.12 13.72
C GLY A 119 4.80 5.50 14.47
N ALA A 120 3.62 5.03 14.05
CA ALA A 120 2.40 5.20 14.82
C ALA A 120 2.42 4.28 16.04
N PRO A 121 1.91 4.73 17.21
CA PRO A 121 1.82 3.86 18.37
C PRO A 121 0.92 2.67 18.07
N LEU A 122 1.30 1.48 18.51
CA LEU A 122 0.42 0.33 18.44
C LEU A 122 -0.85 0.61 19.23
N TYR A 123 -1.97 0.13 18.71
CA TYR A 123 -3.24 0.28 19.38
C TYR A 123 -3.18 -0.40 20.76
N PRO A 124 -3.49 0.32 21.86
CA PRO A 124 -3.24 -0.15 23.22
C PRO A 124 -4.19 -1.26 23.70
N GLY A 125 -5.14 -1.70 22.88
CA GLY A 125 -6.14 -2.68 23.28
C GLY A 125 -7.19 -2.09 24.24
N ASN A 126 -7.85 -2.97 25.01
CA ASN A 126 -8.55 -2.72 26.27
C ASN A 126 -9.90 -1.99 26.28
N GLU A 127 -10.62 -1.93 25.17
CA GLU A 127 -11.98 -1.34 25.14
C GLU A 127 -13.05 -2.20 25.85
N GLY A 128 -12.80 -3.49 26.14
CA GLY A 128 -13.80 -4.37 26.74
C GLY A 128 -14.86 -4.84 25.73
N GLU A 129 -15.95 -5.47 26.21
CA GLU A 129 -17.09 -5.83 25.37
C GLU A 129 -17.85 -4.58 24.94
N MET A 130 -18.20 -4.49 23.66
CA MET A 130 -18.66 -3.24 23.04
C MET A 130 -19.94 -3.42 22.20
N ASP A 131 -20.67 -4.51 22.46
CA ASP A 131 -21.85 -4.92 21.70
C ASP A 131 -22.97 -3.88 21.77
N GLU A 132 -23.15 -3.23 22.92
CA GLU A 132 -24.15 -2.17 23.09
C GLU A 132 -23.85 -0.93 22.24
N ALA A 133 -22.59 -0.50 22.17
CA ALA A 133 -22.20 0.66 21.35
C ALA A 133 -22.29 0.36 19.85
N VAL A 134 -21.98 -0.88 19.44
CA VAL A 134 -22.24 -1.36 18.07
C VAL A 134 -23.74 -1.29 17.77
N ALA A 135 -24.58 -1.83 18.66
CA ALA A 135 -26.03 -1.84 18.49
C ALA A 135 -26.64 -0.43 18.46
N ALA A 136 -26.05 0.53 19.20
CA ALA A 136 -26.43 1.94 19.16
C ALA A 136 -25.96 2.67 17.89
N GLY A 137 -25.15 2.02 17.05
CA GLY A 137 -24.64 2.58 15.80
C GLY A 137 -23.57 3.65 16.02
N GLU A 138 -22.84 3.59 17.13
CA GLU A 138 -21.75 4.53 17.41
C GLU A 138 -20.62 4.40 16.37
N PRO A 139 -19.98 5.52 15.96
CA PRO A 139 -18.87 5.48 15.02
C PRO A 139 -17.70 4.64 15.55
N HIS A 140 -17.26 3.68 14.75
CA HIS A 140 -16.15 2.79 15.08
C HIS A 140 -15.34 2.41 13.85
N VAL A 141 -14.15 1.86 14.09
CA VAL A 141 -13.33 1.19 13.09
C VAL A 141 -13.28 -0.31 13.38
N LEU A 142 -13.05 -1.10 12.35
CA LEU A 142 -12.80 -2.53 12.48
C LEU A 142 -11.30 -2.77 12.51
N ARG A 143 -10.82 -3.47 13.54
CA ARG A 143 -9.41 -3.82 13.74
C ARG A 143 -9.21 -5.32 13.63
N LEU A 144 -8.06 -5.72 13.12
CA LEU A 144 -7.63 -7.11 13.12
C LEU A 144 -7.20 -7.51 14.54
N ARG A 145 -7.65 -8.68 15.00
CA ARG A 145 -7.12 -9.35 16.19
C ARG A 145 -5.77 -9.98 15.86
N MET A 146 -4.67 -9.25 16.03
CA MET A 146 -3.37 -9.63 15.50
C MET A 146 -2.86 -10.97 16.06
N ALA A 147 -3.02 -11.21 17.36
CA ALA A 147 -2.54 -12.43 17.99
C ALA A 147 -3.23 -13.68 17.44
N GLU A 148 -4.56 -13.68 17.37
CA GLU A 148 -5.38 -14.76 16.83
C GLU A 148 -5.15 -14.94 15.33
N ALA A 149 -5.05 -13.83 14.59
CA ALA A 149 -4.76 -13.82 13.18
C ALA A 149 -3.40 -14.46 12.86
N ALA A 150 -2.34 -14.04 13.56
CA ALA A 150 -0.99 -14.59 13.38
C ALA A 150 -0.91 -16.07 13.77
N ALA A 151 -1.53 -16.46 14.89
CA ALA A 151 -1.60 -17.85 15.32
C ALA A 151 -2.31 -18.73 14.28
N MET A 152 -3.40 -18.24 13.70
CA MET A 152 -4.17 -18.96 12.68
C MET A 152 -3.43 -19.05 11.33
N ALA A 153 -2.67 -18.03 10.97
CA ALA A 153 -1.91 -18.00 9.73
C ALA A 153 -0.68 -18.93 9.76
N GLY A 154 -0.08 -19.12 10.95
CA GLY A 154 1.17 -19.85 11.10
C GLY A 154 2.37 -19.08 10.53
N PRO A 155 3.52 -19.74 10.32
CA PRO A 155 4.70 -19.10 9.75
C PRO A 155 4.45 -18.58 8.33
N LEU A 156 4.91 -17.36 8.07
CA LEU A 156 4.75 -16.67 6.80
C LEU A 156 6.12 -16.26 6.25
N SER A 157 6.25 -16.27 4.92
CA SER A 157 7.42 -15.78 4.22
C SER A 157 7.06 -15.33 2.81
N TRP A 158 7.84 -14.42 2.23
CA TRP A 158 7.72 -14.02 0.83
C TRP A 158 9.05 -14.13 0.09
N THR A 159 8.99 -14.02 -1.23
CA THR A 159 10.18 -13.91 -2.09
C THR A 159 10.45 -12.45 -2.40
N GLU A 160 11.61 -11.96 -1.98
CA GLU A 160 12.17 -10.63 -2.23
C GLU A 160 13.21 -10.69 -3.35
N THR A 161 13.01 -9.91 -4.40
CA THR A 161 13.93 -9.83 -5.56
C THR A 161 14.69 -8.50 -5.63
N GLY A 162 14.28 -7.51 -4.84
CA GLY A 162 15.04 -6.28 -4.60
C GLY A 162 15.83 -6.41 -3.30
N GLU A 163 15.83 -5.34 -2.51
CA GLU A 163 16.55 -5.28 -1.24
C GLU A 163 15.72 -4.56 -0.17
N GLY A 164 15.58 -5.20 0.99
CA GLY A 164 14.94 -4.62 2.15
C GLY A 164 15.77 -3.55 2.85
N PRO A 165 15.21 -2.81 3.82
CA PRO A 165 15.90 -1.74 4.54
C PRO A 165 17.19 -2.16 5.25
N ALA A 166 17.32 -3.44 5.62
CA ALA A 166 18.48 -4.04 6.28
C ALA A 166 19.25 -5.02 5.37
N GLY A 167 19.03 -4.96 4.05
CA GLY A 167 19.70 -5.83 3.08
C GLY A 167 18.99 -7.16 2.84
N GLU A 168 17.73 -7.30 3.27
CA GLU A 168 16.97 -8.54 3.10
C GLU A 168 16.71 -8.84 1.62
N HIS A 169 16.95 -10.08 1.19
CA HIS A 169 16.68 -10.55 -0.17
C HIS A 169 16.38 -12.08 -0.17
N GLY A 170 15.82 -12.61 -1.26
CA GLY A 170 15.48 -14.03 -1.36
C GLY A 170 14.24 -14.39 -0.53
N THR A 171 14.29 -15.46 0.24
CA THR A 171 13.17 -15.83 1.12
C THR A 171 13.26 -15.05 2.42
N VAL A 172 12.29 -14.16 2.66
CA VAL A 172 12.23 -13.32 3.86
C VAL A 172 11.07 -13.79 4.75
N ALA A 173 11.34 -13.99 6.04
CA ALA A 173 10.32 -14.33 7.02
C ALA A 173 9.43 -13.11 7.33
N ALA A 174 8.12 -13.31 7.42
CA ALA A 174 7.17 -12.27 7.77
C ALA A 174 6.82 -12.30 9.25
N ASP A 175 7.03 -11.16 9.90
CA ASP A 175 6.54 -10.88 11.24
C ASP A 175 5.43 -9.82 11.17
N PRO A 176 4.15 -10.23 11.05
CA PRO A 176 3.05 -9.27 11.02
C PRO A 176 2.77 -8.64 12.40
N ALA A 177 3.25 -9.24 13.50
CA ALA A 177 2.93 -8.78 14.85
C ALA A 177 3.46 -7.38 15.14
N ILE A 178 4.50 -6.94 14.42
CA ILE A 178 5.05 -5.57 14.50
C ILE A 178 4.03 -4.48 14.18
N TRP A 179 2.93 -4.81 13.49
CA TRP A 179 1.86 -3.87 13.15
C TRP A 179 0.77 -3.75 14.23
N GLY A 180 0.73 -4.67 15.19
CA GLY A 180 -0.37 -4.75 16.17
C GLY A 180 -1.76 -4.83 15.52
N ASP A 181 -2.79 -4.44 16.27
CA ASP A 181 -4.19 -4.48 15.83
C ASP A 181 -4.51 -3.30 14.88
N PHE A 182 -4.04 -3.41 13.65
CA PHE A 182 -4.26 -2.39 12.62
C PHE A 182 -5.71 -2.38 12.11
N VAL A 183 -6.12 -1.24 11.57
CA VAL A 183 -7.48 -1.04 11.03
C VAL A 183 -7.62 -1.76 9.68
N VAL A 184 -8.65 -2.61 9.57
CA VAL A 184 -9.00 -3.32 8.33
C VAL A 184 -10.13 -2.64 7.56
N ALA A 185 -11.02 -1.93 8.24
CA ALA A 185 -12.10 -1.18 7.62
C ALA A 185 -12.58 -0.03 8.52
N ARG A 186 -13.20 0.99 7.91
CA ARG A 186 -13.86 2.11 8.58
C ARG A 186 -15.33 2.14 8.15
N ARG A 187 -16.19 2.78 8.93
CA ARG A 187 -17.61 2.90 8.57
C ARG A 187 -17.80 3.68 7.26
N GLU A 188 -17.12 4.80 7.09
CA GLU A 188 -17.26 5.70 5.94
C GLU A 188 -16.46 5.22 4.72
N VAL A 189 -15.43 4.42 4.96
CA VAL A 189 -14.56 3.80 3.93
C VAL A 189 -14.44 2.32 4.31
N PRO A 190 -15.22 1.41 3.70
CA PRO A 190 -15.37 0.02 4.15
C PRO A 190 -14.17 -0.87 3.79
N THR A 191 -12.96 -0.32 3.94
CA THR A 191 -11.68 -0.98 3.72
C THR A 191 -10.55 -0.18 4.37
N SER A 192 -9.34 -0.72 4.33
CA SER A 192 -8.08 -0.03 4.60
C SER A 192 -7.13 -0.25 3.43
N TYR A 193 -6.04 0.51 3.39
CA TYR A 193 -5.00 0.31 2.38
C TYR A 193 -4.54 -1.16 2.32
N HIS A 194 -4.20 -1.74 3.48
CA HIS A 194 -3.69 -3.11 3.57
C HIS A 194 -4.71 -4.15 3.06
N LEU A 195 -6.01 -3.95 3.32
CA LEU A 195 -7.04 -4.87 2.84
C LEU A 195 -7.30 -4.68 1.35
N ALA A 196 -7.47 -3.44 0.89
CA ALA A 196 -7.81 -3.16 -0.50
C ALA A 196 -6.72 -3.67 -1.47
N VAL A 197 -5.44 -3.40 -1.14
CA VAL A 197 -4.31 -3.76 -2.01
C VAL A 197 -4.19 -5.27 -2.21
N VAL A 198 -4.38 -6.09 -1.16
CA VAL A 198 -4.26 -7.55 -1.29
C VAL A 198 -5.44 -8.16 -2.02
N VAL A 199 -6.64 -7.61 -1.82
CA VAL A 199 -7.85 -8.05 -2.54
C VAL A 199 -7.72 -7.75 -4.03
N ASP A 200 -7.28 -6.54 -4.38
CA ASP A 200 -7.13 -6.14 -5.78
C ASP A 200 -5.97 -6.84 -6.49
N ASP A 201 -4.83 -7.02 -5.81
CA ASP A 201 -3.71 -7.77 -6.37
C ASP A 201 -4.17 -9.21 -6.71
N ALA A 202 -4.97 -9.85 -5.85
CA ALA A 202 -5.54 -11.16 -6.14
C ALA A 202 -6.57 -11.14 -7.29
N LEU A 203 -7.50 -10.18 -7.31
CA LEU A 203 -8.54 -10.07 -8.33
C LEU A 203 -7.98 -9.77 -9.72
N GLN A 204 -6.94 -8.93 -9.80
CA GLN A 204 -6.28 -8.58 -11.05
C GLN A 204 -5.22 -9.62 -11.48
N GLY A 205 -4.98 -10.64 -10.65
CA GLY A 205 -3.98 -11.68 -10.91
C GLY A 205 -2.54 -11.17 -10.87
N VAL A 206 -2.27 -10.13 -10.05
CA VAL A 206 -0.93 -9.59 -9.84
C VAL A 206 -0.02 -10.68 -9.28
N THR A 207 1.13 -10.85 -9.93
CA THR A 207 2.13 -11.85 -9.56
C THR A 207 3.42 -11.22 -9.05
N HIS A 208 3.67 -9.95 -9.38
CA HIS A 208 4.86 -9.20 -9.00
C HIS A 208 4.46 -7.82 -8.49
N VAL A 209 4.92 -7.49 -7.29
CA VAL A 209 4.69 -6.20 -6.64
C VAL A 209 6.02 -5.47 -6.52
N VAL A 210 6.19 -4.42 -7.31
CA VAL A 210 7.35 -3.54 -7.28
C VAL A 210 6.97 -2.25 -6.55
N ARG A 211 7.70 -1.91 -5.49
CA ARG A 211 7.42 -0.72 -4.67
C ARG A 211 8.64 -0.25 -3.88
N GLY A 212 8.56 0.93 -3.28
CA GLY A 212 9.65 1.47 -2.46
C GLY A 212 9.87 0.69 -1.17
N ARG A 213 11.13 0.63 -0.70
CA ARG A 213 11.51 0.01 0.58
C ARG A 213 10.83 0.59 1.82
N ASP A 214 10.20 1.77 1.71
CA ASP A 214 9.35 2.32 2.77
C ASP A 214 8.11 1.48 3.03
N LEU A 215 7.65 0.70 2.03
CA LEU A 215 6.55 -0.24 2.18
C LEU A 215 7.00 -1.67 2.49
N PHE A 216 8.30 -1.89 2.76
CA PHE A 216 8.85 -3.22 2.98
C PHE A 216 8.16 -3.95 4.12
N HIS A 217 8.03 -3.33 5.29
CA HIS A 217 7.41 -3.95 6.45
C HIS A 217 5.89 -4.18 6.28
N ALA A 218 5.23 -3.40 5.41
CA ALA A 218 3.82 -3.62 5.10
C ALA A 218 3.59 -4.96 4.39
N THR A 219 4.63 -5.55 3.78
CA THR A 219 4.57 -6.90 3.19
C THR A 219 4.13 -7.94 4.22
N ALA A 220 4.61 -7.86 5.47
CA ALA A 220 4.21 -8.82 6.50
C ALA A 220 2.71 -8.77 6.82
N ALA A 221 2.14 -7.56 6.94
CA ALA A 221 0.70 -7.38 7.11
C ALA A 221 -0.09 -7.89 5.88
N HIS A 222 0.42 -7.66 4.67
CA HIS A 222 -0.22 -8.13 3.44
C HIS A 222 -0.20 -9.66 3.33
N MET A 223 0.93 -10.30 3.68
CA MET A 223 1.06 -11.75 3.73
C MET A 223 0.06 -12.38 4.70
N LEU A 224 -0.13 -11.76 5.87
CA LEU A 224 -1.12 -12.20 6.85
C LEU A 224 -2.53 -12.16 6.26
N LEU A 225 -2.94 -11.03 5.69
CA LEU A 225 -4.27 -10.89 5.09
C LEU A 225 -4.47 -11.85 3.91
N GLN A 226 -3.47 -12.00 3.03
CA GLN A 226 -3.52 -12.97 1.93
C GLN A 226 -3.74 -14.38 2.45
N ARG A 227 -2.98 -14.81 3.46
CA ARG A 227 -3.10 -16.15 4.05
C ARG A 227 -4.50 -16.38 4.62
N LEU A 228 -5.02 -15.41 5.40
CA LEU A 228 -6.32 -15.51 6.06
C LEU A 228 -7.49 -15.50 5.08
N LEU A 229 -7.35 -14.80 3.96
CA LEU A 229 -8.39 -14.69 2.93
C LEU A 229 -8.23 -15.74 1.82
N GLY A 230 -7.21 -16.61 1.88
CA GLY A 230 -6.94 -17.62 0.86
C GLY A 230 -6.48 -17.04 -0.48
N LEU A 231 -5.85 -15.87 -0.47
CA LEU A 231 -5.38 -15.16 -1.66
C LEU A 231 -3.96 -15.60 -2.06
N PRO A 232 -3.60 -15.52 -3.34
CA PRO A 232 -2.24 -15.78 -3.79
C PRO A 232 -1.26 -14.73 -3.24
N THR A 233 -0.02 -15.16 -3.04
CA THR A 233 1.10 -14.30 -2.67
C THR A 233 1.92 -13.96 -3.91
N PRO A 234 2.10 -12.66 -4.24
CA PRO A 234 3.00 -12.25 -5.31
C PRO A 234 4.48 -12.32 -4.87
N VAL A 235 5.38 -12.28 -5.85
CA VAL A 235 6.79 -11.97 -5.63
C VAL A 235 6.92 -10.47 -5.37
N TYR A 236 7.76 -10.08 -4.43
CA TYR A 236 8.00 -8.67 -4.11
C TYR A 236 9.37 -8.22 -4.64
N HIS A 237 9.42 -6.95 -5.01
CA HIS A 237 10.64 -6.23 -5.35
C HIS A 237 10.61 -4.88 -4.66
N HIS A 238 11.40 -4.72 -3.60
CA HIS A 238 11.55 -3.44 -2.92
C HIS A 238 12.76 -2.69 -3.50
N HIS A 239 12.47 -1.55 -4.13
CA HIS A 239 13.50 -0.68 -4.70
C HIS A 239 13.91 0.41 -3.70
N ARG A 240 15.11 0.98 -3.90
CA ARG A 240 15.59 2.11 -3.10
C ARG A 240 14.67 3.32 -3.18
N LEU A 241 14.79 4.24 -2.23
CA LEU A 241 14.09 5.52 -2.30
C LEU A 241 14.93 6.53 -3.09
N VAL A 242 14.26 7.40 -3.85
CA VAL A 242 14.92 8.56 -4.46
C VAL A 242 15.06 9.64 -3.38
N THR A 243 16.27 10.15 -3.23
CA THR A 243 16.60 11.22 -2.28
C THR A 243 17.01 12.49 -3.02
N ASP A 244 16.81 13.64 -2.39
CA ASP A 244 17.38 14.91 -2.85
C ASP A 244 18.91 14.95 -2.69
N ALA A 245 19.54 16.03 -3.14
CA ALA A 245 20.99 16.25 -3.03
C ALA A 245 21.50 16.29 -1.57
N ALA A 246 20.60 16.48 -0.59
CA ALA A 246 20.90 16.46 0.84
C ALA A 246 20.61 15.07 1.47
N GLY A 247 20.27 14.06 0.67
CA GLY A 247 19.94 12.71 1.14
C GLY A 247 18.55 12.57 1.77
N ARG A 248 17.71 13.60 1.71
CA ARG A 248 16.33 13.54 2.23
C ARG A 248 15.43 12.86 1.21
N LYS A 249 14.50 12.03 1.68
CA LYS A 249 13.48 11.42 0.82
C LYS A 249 12.71 12.50 0.07
N LEU A 250 12.61 12.40 -1.25
CA LEU A 250 11.71 13.24 -2.01
C LEU A 250 10.27 12.89 -1.60
N ALA A 251 9.55 13.85 -1.03
CA ALA A 251 8.28 13.61 -0.36
C ALA A 251 7.17 14.52 -0.91
N LYS A 252 5.93 14.02 -0.90
CA LYS A 252 4.71 14.76 -1.28
C LYS A 252 4.55 16.14 -0.63
N SER A 253 5.17 16.39 0.54
CA SER A 253 5.02 17.62 1.33
C SER A 253 6.16 18.63 1.15
N SER A 254 7.30 18.19 0.62
CA SER A 254 8.36 19.10 0.19
C SER A 254 7.91 19.66 -1.17
N ARG A 255 8.18 20.92 -1.47
CA ARG A 255 7.95 21.49 -2.82
C ARG A 255 8.93 20.91 -3.85
N ASP A 256 9.07 19.59 -3.83
CA ASP A 256 9.90 18.82 -4.74
C ASP A 256 9.22 18.85 -6.10
N THR A 257 10.01 19.12 -7.14
CA THR A 257 9.52 19.39 -8.49
C THR A 257 8.65 18.23 -8.98
N SER A 258 7.37 18.49 -9.22
CA SER A 258 6.45 17.50 -9.78
C SER A 258 6.86 17.13 -11.21
N LEU A 259 6.42 15.96 -11.67
CA LEU A 259 6.68 15.54 -13.06
C LEU A 259 6.07 16.52 -14.06
N ARG A 260 4.90 17.08 -13.75
CA ARG A 260 4.30 18.19 -14.50
C ARG A 260 5.26 19.36 -14.62
N SER A 261 5.78 19.88 -13.50
CA SER A 261 6.68 21.03 -13.50
C SER A 261 8.00 20.73 -14.23
N LEU A 262 8.54 19.51 -14.13
CA LEU A 262 9.73 19.11 -14.90
C LEU A 262 9.45 19.11 -16.41
N ARG A 263 8.31 18.55 -16.83
CA ARG A 263 7.88 18.54 -18.23
C ARG A 263 7.67 19.96 -18.77
N GLU A 264 7.01 20.82 -18.01
CA GLU A 264 6.79 22.23 -18.37
C GLU A 264 8.10 23.03 -18.44
N ALA A 265 9.09 22.68 -17.61
CA ALA A 265 10.44 23.24 -17.67
C ALA A 265 11.29 22.68 -18.83
N GLY A 266 10.74 21.80 -19.67
CA GLY A 266 11.44 21.23 -20.83
C GLY A 266 12.41 20.10 -20.51
N VAL A 267 12.38 19.55 -19.28
CA VAL A 267 13.17 18.35 -18.93
C VAL A 267 12.68 17.19 -19.79
N THR A 268 13.62 16.39 -20.32
CA THR A 268 13.33 15.22 -21.15
C THR A 268 13.16 13.96 -20.31
N VAL A 269 12.49 12.94 -20.86
CA VAL A 269 12.36 11.61 -20.20
C VAL A 269 13.73 11.00 -19.92
N ALA A 270 14.69 11.16 -20.84
CA ALA A 270 16.06 10.67 -20.67
C ALA A 270 16.76 11.36 -19.48
N GLU A 271 16.51 12.65 -19.26
CA GLU A 271 17.02 13.36 -18.09
C GLU A 271 16.33 12.89 -16.80
N VAL A 272 15.01 12.67 -16.81
CA VAL A 272 14.31 12.09 -15.65
C VAL A 272 14.88 10.72 -15.29
N LYS A 273 15.03 9.81 -16.27
CA LYS A 273 15.66 8.50 -16.09
C LYS A 273 17.04 8.63 -15.44
N ARG A 274 17.87 9.56 -15.93
CA ARG A 274 19.20 9.87 -15.35
C ARG A 274 19.11 10.40 -13.91
N MET A 275 18.19 11.32 -13.63
CA MET A 275 17.97 11.87 -12.29
C MET A 275 17.57 10.80 -11.28
N VAL A 276 16.77 9.82 -11.71
CA VAL A 276 16.33 8.72 -10.84
C VAL A 276 17.25 7.51 -10.89
N GLY A 277 18.30 7.51 -11.72
CA GLY A 277 19.26 6.41 -11.85
C GLY A 277 18.66 5.13 -12.42
N VAL A 278 17.76 5.25 -13.42
CA VAL A 278 17.30 4.16 -14.28
C VAL A 278 18.04 4.32 -15.61
N GLU A 279 18.72 3.29 -16.09
CA GLU A 279 19.45 3.37 -17.36
C GLU A 279 18.48 3.62 -18.55
N ALA A 280 18.97 4.34 -19.55
CA ALA A 280 18.17 4.83 -20.68
C ALA A 280 17.67 3.70 -21.58
#